data_AF-A0A5E4QMD7-F1
#
_entry.id   AF-A0A5E4QMD7-F1
#
_cell.length_a   1.000
_cell.length_b   1.000
_cell.length_c   1.000
_cell.angle_alpha   90.00
_cell.angle_beta   90.00
_cell.angle_gamma   90.00
#
_symmetry.space_group_name_H-M   'P 1'
#
loop_
_entity.id
_entity.type
_entity.pdbx_description
1 polymer ?
#
loop_
_entity_poly.entity_id
_entity_poly.type
_entity_poly.pdbx_seq_one_letter_code
_entity_poly.pdbx_strand_id
1 'polypeptide(L)'
;STRVKLLKLCLREVALADDVKLPELAVKLDGYSGSDICNLCRDAAMMTMRRKISGKSPEQIRRLKRSELEAPVSMLDLESAADKTKRTVTQADVTRYNTWIQKYGCS
;
A
#
# COMPACT_ATOMS: atom_id res chain seq x y z
N SER A 1 10.58 9.17 -8.52
CA SER A 1 10.00 9.57 -7.22
C SER A 1 10.39 8.58 -6.12
N THR A 2 10.67 9.06 -4.90
CA THR A 2 10.93 8.23 -3.70
C THR A 2 9.76 7.27 -3.42
N ARG A 3 8.52 7.71 -3.66
CA ARG A 3 7.32 6.87 -3.46
C ARG A 3 7.26 5.66 -4.38
N VAL A 4 7.70 5.78 -5.64
CA VAL A 4 7.80 4.63 -6.55
C VAL A 4 8.79 3.59 -6.03
N LYS A 5 9.92 4.03 -5.45
CA LYS A 5 10.89 3.12 -4.83
C LYS A 5 10.30 2.42 -3.60
N LEU A 6 9.54 3.15 -2.77
CA LEU A 6 8.83 2.57 -1.62
C LEU A 6 7.77 1.55 -2.06
N LEU A 7 6.94 1.87 -3.05
CA LEU A 7 5.96 0.92 -3.61
C LEU A 7 6.65 -0.37 -4.11
N LYS A 8 7.74 -0.24 -4.86
CA LYS A 8 8.54 -1.39 -5.32
C LYS A 8 9.14 -2.21 -4.17
N LEU A 9 9.51 -1.54 -3.07
CA LEU A 9 10.03 -2.21 -1.88
C LEU A 9 8.92 -2.96 -1.13
N CYS A 10 7.79 -2.31 -0.84
CA CYS A 10 6.68 -2.91 -0.10
C CYS A 10 5.98 -4.03 -0.91
N LEU A 11 6.08 -4.03 -2.25
CA LEU A 11 5.47 -5.03 -3.14
C LEU A 11 6.47 -6.08 -3.69
N ARG A 12 7.71 -6.12 -3.20
CA ARG A 12 8.78 -6.96 -3.77
C ARG A 12 8.43 -8.46 -3.82
N GLU A 13 7.75 -8.96 -2.79
CA GLU A 13 7.37 -10.37 -2.65
C GLU A 13 5.92 -10.64 -3.08
N VAL A 14 5.29 -9.68 -3.75
CA VAL A 14 3.90 -9.74 -4.18
C VAL A 14 3.85 -9.87 -5.68
N ALA A 15 3.13 -10.87 -6.19
CA ALA A 15 2.82 -10.96 -7.61
C ALA A 15 1.95 -9.75 -8.01
N LEU A 16 2.35 -9.02 -9.04
CA LEU A 16 1.58 -7.88 -9.58
C LEU A 16 0.94 -8.30 -10.91
N ALA A 17 -0.27 -7.83 -11.15
CA ALA A 17 -0.90 -7.99 -12.46
C ALA A 17 -0.33 -6.97 -13.46
N ASP A 18 -0.50 -7.25 -14.75
CA ASP A 18 0.06 -6.45 -15.84
C ASP A 18 -0.55 -5.04 -15.93
N ASP A 19 -1.71 -4.81 -15.31
CA ASP A 19 -2.39 -3.52 -15.24
C ASP A 19 -1.79 -2.58 -14.18
N VAL A 20 -0.86 -3.05 -13.35
CA VAL A 20 -0.29 -2.27 -12.24
C VAL A 20 0.70 -1.22 -12.75
N LYS A 21 0.32 0.05 -12.59
CA LYS A 21 1.15 1.20 -12.96
C LYS A 21 1.62 1.98 -11.73
N LEU A 22 2.72 1.51 -11.13
CA LEU A 22 3.31 2.12 -9.94
C LEU A 22 3.64 3.63 -10.08
N PRO A 23 4.09 4.15 -11.24
CA PRO A 23 4.30 5.59 -11.41
C PRO A 23 3.01 6.41 -11.26
N GLU A 24 1.89 5.94 -11.81
CA GLU A 24 0.59 6.61 -11.72
C GLU A 24 0.07 6.57 -10.27
N LEU A 25 0.18 5.42 -9.61
CA LEU A 25 -0.18 5.28 -8.20
C LEU A 25 0.66 6.21 -7.31
N ALA A 26 1.95 6.34 -7.56
CA ALA A 26 2.83 7.21 -6.76
C ALA A 26 2.46 8.69 -6.83
N VAL A 27 1.85 9.15 -7.93
CA VAL A 27 1.31 10.52 -8.05
C VAL A 27 0.07 10.68 -7.17
N LYS A 28 -0.82 9.68 -7.15
CA LYS A 28 -2.03 9.69 -6.30
C LYS A 28 -1.71 9.64 -4.81
N LEU A 29 -0.58 9.04 -4.43
CA LEU A 29 -0.14 8.91 -3.03
C LEU A 29 0.67 10.11 -2.53
N ASP A 30 0.49 11.29 -3.13
CA ASP A 30 1.08 12.50 -2.55
C ASP A 30 0.47 12.83 -1.19
N GLY A 31 1.32 13.28 -0.26
CA GLY A 31 0.96 13.46 1.16
C GLY A 31 0.91 12.16 2.00
N TYR A 32 1.02 10.97 1.40
CA TYR A 32 1.13 9.73 2.18
C TYR A 32 2.53 9.59 2.78
N SER A 33 2.59 9.16 4.04
CA SER A 33 3.83 8.78 4.71
C SER A 33 4.37 7.44 4.19
N GLY A 34 5.63 7.12 4.47
CA GLY A 34 6.17 5.79 4.12
C GLY A 34 5.40 4.64 4.76
N SER A 35 4.93 4.85 6.00
CA SER A 35 4.09 3.89 6.72
C SER A 35 2.73 3.70 6.04
N ASP A 36 2.09 4.78 5.60
CA ASP A 36 0.81 4.69 4.88
C ASP A 36 0.96 3.87 3.60
N ILE A 37 2.03 4.14 2.82
CA ILE A 37 2.30 3.43 1.56
C ILE A 37 2.50 1.93 1.81
N CYS A 38 3.26 1.55 2.84
CA CYS A 38 3.48 0.14 3.15
C CYS A 38 2.22 -0.54 3.71
N ASN A 39 1.39 0.16 4.50
CA ASN A 39 0.10 -0.36 4.96
C ASN A 39 -0.85 -0.61 3.78
N LEU A 40 -0.96 0.34 2.86
CA LEU A 40 -1.74 0.20 1.62
C LEU A 40 -1.31 -1.03 0.83
N CYS A 41 0.00 -1.21 0.61
CA CYS A 41 0.52 -2.37 -0.15
C CYS A 41 0.16 -3.70 0.54
N ARG A 42 0.28 -3.75 1.87
CA ARG A 42 -0.08 -4.92 2.67
C ARG A 42 -1.58 -5.23 2.58
N ASP A 43 -2.43 -4.20 2.67
CA ASP A 43 -3.88 -4.35 2.59
C ASP A 43 -4.31 -4.85 1.21
N ALA A 44 -3.73 -4.32 0.13
CA ALA A 44 -4.00 -4.79 -1.23
C ALA A 44 -3.62 -6.27 -1.41
N ALA A 45 -2.45 -6.69 -0.91
CA ALA A 45 -2.03 -8.09 -0.94
C ALA A 45 -2.97 -8.99 -0.12
N MET A 46 -3.36 -8.56 1.07
CA MET A 46 -4.27 -9.31 1.93
C MET A 46 -5.69 -9.41 1.36
N MET A 47 -6.19 -8.40 0.65
CA MET A 47 -7.49 -8.45 -0.02
C MET A 47 -7.54 -9.58 -1.03
N THR A 48 -6.48 -9.75 -1.82
CA THR A 48 -6.36 -10.82 -2.81
C THR A 48 -6.37 -12.20 -2.15
N MET A 49 -5.62 -12.37 -1.06
CA MET A 49 -5.63 -13.61 -0.27
C MET A 49 -7.00 -13.89 0.34
N ARG A 50 -7.66 -12.88 0.93
CA ARG A 50 -9.00 -13.00 1.54
C ARG A 50 -10.04 -13.47 0.51
N ARG A 51 -10.01 -12.96 -0.72
CA ARG A 51 -10.90 -13.43 -1.80
C ARG A 51 -10.68 -14.90 -2.12
N LYS A 52 -9.44 -15.38 -2.13
CA LYS A 52 -9.11 -16.78 -2.41
C LYS A 52 -9.60 -17.76 -1.34
N ILE A 53 -9.57 -17.35 -0.07
CA ILE A 53 -10.02 -18.19 1.05
C ILE A 53 -11.50 -18.01 1.37
N SER A 54 -12.15 -16.99 0.82
CA SER A 54 -13.59 -16.74 1.05
C SER A 54 -14.44 -17.91 0.57
N GLY A 55 -15.35 -18.37 1.42
CA GLY A 55 -16.22 -19.52 1.12
C GLY A 55 -15.55 -20.89 1.25
N LYS A 56 -14.30 -20.96 1.72
CA LYS A 56 -13.61 -22.23 2.00
C LYS A 56 -13.67 -22.59 3.49
N SER A 57 -13.79 -23.88 3.80
CA SER A 57 -13.68 -24.38 5.17
C SER A 57 -12.23 -24.31 5.68
N PRO A 58 -11.99 -24.33 7.00
CA PRO A 58 -10.64 -24.37 7.57
C PRO A 58 -9.79 -25.52 7.02
N GLU A 59 -10.38 -26.70 6.79
CA GLU A 59 -9.71 -27.88 6.23
C GLU A 59 -9.30 -27.64 4.77
N GLN A 60 -10.15 -26.98 3.98
CA GLN A 60 -9.85 -26.62 2.60
C GLN A 60 -8.73 -25.59 2.54
N ILE A 61 -8.75 -24.58 3.42
CA ILE A 61 -7.69 -23.56 3.50
C ILE A 61 -6.34 -24.20 3.84
N ARG A 62 -6.31 -25.15 4.78
CA ARG A 62 -5.09 -25.89 5.15
C ARG A 62 -4.48 -26.71 4.00
N ARG A 63 -5.29 -27.10 3.01
CA ARG A 63 -4.84 -27.87 1.84
C ARG A 63 -4.33 -27.00 0.69
N LEU A 64 -4.58 -25.68 0.74
CA LEU A 64 -4.10 -24.76 -0.31
C LEU A 64 -2.58 -24.66 -0.28
N LYS A 65 -1.96 -24.75 -1.45
CA LYS A 65 -0.54 -24.48 -1.61
C LYS A 65 -0.29 -22.97 -1.60
N ARG A 66 0.90 -22.55 -1.19
CA ARG A 66 1.31 -21.14 -1.21
C ARG A 66 1.13 -20.50 -2.60
N SER A 67 1.47 -21.23 -3.66
CA SER A 67 1.28 -20.79 -5.05
C SER A 67 -0.19 -20.52 -5.43
N GLU A 68 -1.15 -21.17 -4.77
CA GLU A 68 -2.59 -20.97 -5.03
C GLU A 68 -3.14 -19.73 -4.29
N LEU A 69 -2.42 -19.28 -3.26
CA LEU A 69 -2.69 -18.06 -2.49
C LEU A 69 -2.05 -16.82 -3.13
N GLU A 70 -0.98 -17.02 -3.92
CA GLU A 70 -0.30 -15.99 -4.71
C GLU A 70 -1.14 -15.62 -5.94
N ALA A 71 -2.25 -14.93 -5.72
CA ALA A 71 -2.95 -14.25 -6.80
C ALA A 71 -2.31 -12.86 -7.04
N PRO A 72 -2.17 -12.44 -8.31
CA PRO A 72 -1.57 -11.17 -8.63
C PRO A 72 -2.46 -10.02 -8.13
N VAL A 73 -1.83 -9.04 -7.47
CA VAL A 73 -2.48 -7.81 -7.03
C VAL A 73 -2.70 -6.93 -8.24
N SER A 74 -3.95 -6.54 -8.47
CA SER A 74 -4.35 -5.68 -9.58
C SER A 74 -4.25 -4.19 -9.23
N MET A 75 -4.35 -3.33 -10.24
CA MET A 75 -4.43 -1.89 -10.00
C MET A 75 -5.65 -1.53 -9.15
N LEU A 76 -6.79 -2.20 -9.38
CA LEU A 76 -8.03 -2.02 -8.60
C LEU A 76 -7.84 -2.30 -7.10
N ASP A 77 -7.04 -3.32 -6.76
CA ASP A 77 -6.75 -3.66 -5.37
C ASP A 77 -5.94 -2.57 -4.67
N LEU A 78 -4.95 -2.02 -5.37
CA LEU A 78 -4.11 -0.94 -4.86
C LEU A 78 -4.91 0.35 -4.70
N GLU A 79 -5.80 0.67 -5.64
CA GLU A 79 -6.70 1.83 -5.54
C GLU A 79 -7.72 1.67 -4.41
N SER A 80 -8.34 0.50 -4.30
CA SER A 80 -9.27 0.19 -3.21
C SER A 80 -8.60 0.25 -1.84
N ALA A 81 -7.33 -0.17 -1.76
CA ALA A 81 -6.54 -0.04 -0.54
C ALA A 81 -6.16 1.43 -0.28
N ALA A 82 -5.82 2.21 -1.31
CA ALA A 82 -5.51 3.62 -1.18
C ALA A 82 -6.66 4.43 -0.58
N ASP A 83 -7.89 4.17 -1.04
CA ASP A 83 -9.10 4.83 -0.55
C ASP A 83 -9.39 4.50 0.93
N LYS A 84 -9.07 3.28 1.37
CA LYS A 84 -9.24 2.85 2.76
C LYS A 84 -8.14 3.37 3.68
N THR A 85 -6.94 3.54 3.14
CA THR A 85 -5.78 4.00 3.90
C THR A 85 -5.87 5.51 4.06
N LYS A 86 -6.33 5.97 5.23
CA LYS A 86 -6.42 7.41 5.54
C LYS A 86 -5.01 8.02 5.51
N ARG A 87 -4.84 9.13 4.78
CA ARG A 87 -3.63 9.97 4.83
C ARG A 87 -3.37 10.40 6.27
N THR A 88 -2.23 10.00 6.83
CA THR A 88 -1.90 10.32 8.24
C THR A 88 -1.17 11.63 8.39
N VAL A 89 -0.47 12.09 7.35
CA VAL A 89 0.18 13.40 7.33
C VAL A 89 -0.64 14.33 6.43
N THR A 90 -1.33 15.28 7.04
CA THR A 90 -2.06 16.30 6.29
C THR A 90 -1.14 17.45 5.91
N GLN A 91 -1.52 18.23 4.90
CA GLN A 91 -0.78 19.45 4.54
C GLN A 91 -0.67 20.42 5.73
N ALA A 92 -1.65 20.41 6.65
CA ALA A 92 -1.63 21.20 7.87
C ALA A 92 -0.52 20.76 8.85
N ASP A 93 -0.26 19.45 8.96
CA ASP A 93 0.81 18.91 9.80
C ASP A 93 2.19 19.33 9.26
N VAL A 94 2.35 19.31 7.94
CA VAL A 94 3.58 19.78 7.26
C VAL A 94 3.79 21.27 7.49
N THR A 95 2.75 22.09 7.33
CA THR A 95 2.85 23.55 7.55
C THR A 95 3.16 23.89 8.99
N ARG A 96 2.54 23.20 9.96
CA ARG A 96 2.82 23.38 11.39
C ARG A 96 4.27 23.02 11.71
N TYR A 97 4.75 21.89 11.19
CA TYR A 97 6.13 21.46 11.38
C TYR A 97 7.14 22.44 10.75
N ASN A 98 6.89 22.89 9.52
CA ASN A 98 7.76 23.85 8.84
C ASN A 98 7.80 25.20 9.57
N THR A 99 6.66 25.68 10.06
CA THR A 99 6.59 26.90 10.89
C THR A 99 7.40 26.72 12.19
N TRP A 100 7.35 25.53 12.79
CA TRP A 100 8.13 25.23 14.00
C TRP A 100 9.64 25.18 13.72
N ILE A 101 10.07 24.56 12.62
CA ILE A 101 11.48 24.56 12.18
C ILE A 101 11.96 25.98 11.85
N GLN A 102 11.17 26.80 11.16
CA GLN A 102 11.57 28.18 10.87
C GLN A 102 11.74 29.01 12.15
N LYS A 103 10.97 28.70 13.19
CA LYS A 103 10.99 29.44 14.46
C LYS A 103 12.02 28.91 15.48
N TYR A 104 12.31 27.62 15.47
CA TYR A 104 13.11 26.94 16.49
C TYR A 104 14.14 25.94 15.93
N GLY A 105 14.25 25.80 14.62
CA GLY A 105 15.20 24.89 13.98
C GLY A 105 16.62 25.40 14.14
N CYS A 106 17.50 24.55 14.66
CA CYS A 106 18.92 24.85 14.67
C CYS A 106 19.49 24.80 13.24
N SER A 107 20.26 25.84 12.91
CA SER A 107 21.14 25.92 11.74
C SER A 107 22.27 24.91 11.80
#